data_AF-A0A7L4LHW8-F1
#
_entry.id   AF-A0A7L4LHW8-F1
#
_cell.length_a   1.000
_cell.length_b   1.000
_cell.length_c   1.000
_cell.angle_alpha   90.00
_cell.angle_beta   90.00
_cell.angle_gamma   90.00
#
_symmetry.space_group_name_H-M   'P 1'
#
loop_
_entity.id
_entity.type
_entity.pdbx_description
1 polymer ?
#
loop_
_entity_poly.entity_id
_entity_poly.type
_entity_poly.pdbx_seq_one_letter_code
_entity_poly.pdbx_strand_id
1 'polypeptide(L)'
;AGQYQNGFITTQGGNLLCSKIIHLITDNQVKSQVSKVLQECEQRMYKSVAFPAIGTGQAGQSPAKVADEMLDAIVEFARQKSVQHLQTIKIVIFQTNMLMDFYESMKKREDSDSSTTESWLSMFKSFFWGKKQSSEKKKFMILEKKVDLVTFQICGESQENVDATESWIKNLISKEQFESTISDETIGSLDETQIAILLDLQRGKKVTMKFFKTLSPPQIKIFGISKDVCLVSLEVQEKIQQFKSTEEEQSKAELLYNLVEWRYPGSNDSFVTFDKLTNMQLEHAKMAKKPYLDVKIKKKNYKVDLNTLKATDDQGKTINLQRVAKDEGK
;
A
#
# COMPACT_ATOMS: atom_id res chain seq x y z
N ALA A 1 18.62 -39.66 12.41
CA ALA A 1 18.19 -39.23 11.07
C ALA A 1 16.84 -39.88 10.77
N GLY A 2 15.89 -39.16 10.17
CA GLY A 2 14.54 -39.67 9.88
C GLY A 2 14.55 -40.74 8.78
N GLN A 3 13.66 -41.73 8.89
CA GLN A 3 13.52 -42.85 7.97
C GLN A 3 12.87 -42.38 6.65
N TYR A 4 13.47 -42.68 5.50
CA TYR A 4 12.96 -42.36 4.16
C TYR A 4 11.83 -43.33 3.79
N GLN A 5 10.62 -43.09 4.30
CA GLN A 5 9.48 -44.00 4.07
C GLN A 5 8.47 -43.44 3.05
N ASN A 6 8.42 -42.11 2.83
CA ASN A 6 7.34 -41.46 2.05
C ASN A 6 7.81 -40.48 0.95
N GLY A 7 9.08 -40.55 0.51
CA GLY A 7 9.62 -39.63 -0.50
C GLY A 7 10.03 -38.25 0.02
N PHE A 8 10.06 -38.09 1.35
CA PHE A 8 10.60 -36.92 2.05
C PHE A 8 11.25 -37.34 3.37
N ILE A 9 12.08 -36.46 3.94
CA ILE A 9 12.69 -36.63 5.26
C ILE A 9 12.34 -35.43 6.13
N THR A 10 11.82 -35.67 7.33
CA THR A 10 11.53 -34.60 8.30
C THR A 10 12.66 -34.49 9.34
N THR A 11 13.14 -33.28 9.56
CA THR A 11 14.21 -32.94 10.53
C THR A 11 13.78 -31.77 11.43
N GLN A 12 14.60 -31.45 12.45
CA GLN A 12 14.40 -30.27 13.28
C GLN A 12 14.78 -28.99 12.55
N GLY A 13 14.22 -27.84 12.97
CA GLY A 13 14.51 -26.53 12.37
C GLY A 13 15.95 -26.01 12.52
N GLY A 14 16.69 -26.48 13.53
CA GLY A 14 18.01 -25.94 13.84
C GLY A 14 17.95 -24.45 14.19
N ASN A 15 18.77 -23.63 13.54
CA ASN A 15 18.77 -22.17 13.72
C ASN A 15 17.75 -21.43 12.83
N LEU A 16 16.98 -22.15 12.01
CA LEU A 16 15.91 -21.52 11.24
C LEU A 16 14.70 -21.27 12.15
N LEU A 17 13.94 -20.21 11.86
CA LEU A 17 12.72 -19.85 12.57
C LEU A 17 11.53 -20.75 12.18
N CYS A 18 11.69 -22.06 12.33
CA CYS A 18 10.65 -23.06 12.10
C CYS A 18 10.81 -24.25 13.06
N SER A 19 9.72 -24.98 13.30
CA SER A 19 9.74 -26.17 14.17
C SER A 19 10.40 -27.37 13.50
N LYS A 20 10.15 -27.57 12.19
CA LYS A 20 10.65 -28.68 11.39
C LYS A 20 11.04 -28.23 9.99
N ILE A 21 11.90 -29.03 9.35
CA ILE A 21 12.22 -28.92 7.93
C ILE A 21 11.84 -30.24 7.26
N ILE A 22 11.03 -30.18 6.22
CA ILE A 22 10.65 -31.32 5.38
C ILE A 22 11.49 -31.24 4.10
N HIS A 23 12.42 -32.17 3.97
CA HIS A 23 13.33 -32.28 2.83
C HIS A 23 12.69 -33.16 1.77
N LEU A 24 12.47 -32.60 0.59
CA LEU A 24 11.93 -33.29 -0.58
C LEU A 24 13.05 -33.49 -1.60
N ILE A 25 13.10 -34.67 -2.22
CA ILE A 25 13.88 -34.85 -3.44
C ILE A 25 12.99 -34.41 -4.58
N THR A 26 13.32 -33.31 -5.25
CA THR A 26 12.51 -32.81 -6.36
C THR A 26 12.45 -33.83 -7.50
N ASP A 27 11.24 -34.14 -7.96
CA ASP A 27 10.95 -34.86 -9.20
C ASP A 27 10.06 -33.97 -10.10
N ASN A 28 9.72 -34.47 -11.29
CA ASN A 28 8.86 -33.75 -12.24
C ASN A 28 7.36 -33.77 -11.86
N GLN A 29 7.00 -34.16 -10.63
CA GLN A 29 5.62 -34.28 -10.13
C GLN A 29 5.36 -33.33 -8.96
N VAL A 30 5.60 -32.02 -9.14
CA VAL A 30 5.55 -31.00 -8.06
C VAL A 30 4.22 -31.03 -7.31
N LYS A 31 3.11 -31.21 -8.02
CA LYS A 31 1.77 -31.34 -7.40
C LYS A 31 1.71 -32.45 -6.35
N SER A 32 2.24 -33.63 -6.67
CA SER A 32 2.29 -34.79 -5.76
C SER A 32 3.16 -34.49 -4.53
N GLN A 33 4.30 -33.81 -4.74
CA GLN A 33 5.22 -33.45 -3.67
C GLN A 33 4.57 -32.48 -2.68
N VAL A 34 3.91 -31.42 -3.18
CA VAL A 34 3.19 -30.46 -2.34
C VAL A 34 2.07 -31.16 -1.57
N SER A 35 1.25 -31.99 -2.22
CA SER A 35 0.17 -32.72 -1.55
C SER A 35 0.66 -33.59 -0.40
N LYS A 36 1.78 -34.31 -0.56
CA LYS A 36 2.38 -35.11 0.51
C LYS A 36 2.82 -34.27 1.70
N VAL A 37 3.44 -33.11 1.46
CA VAL A 37 3.85 -32.21 2.55
C VAL A 37 2.65 -31.63 3.28
N LEU A 38 1.60 -31.24 2.57
CA LEU A 38 0.37 -30.73 3.17
C LEU A 38 -0.29 -31.78 4.06
N GLN A 39 -0.37 -33.03 3.60
CA GLN A 39 -0.88 -34.16 4.38
C GLN A 39 -0.03 -34.46 5.62
N GLU A 40 1.31 -34.45 5.48
CA GLU A 40 2.22 -34.65 6.62
C GLU A 40 2.03 -33.55 7.68
N CYS A 41 1.89 -32.30 7.23
CA CYS A 41 1.65 -31.15 8.11
C CYS A 41 0.32 -31.27 8.85
N GLU A 42 -0.74 -31.71 8.17
CA GLU A 42 -2.04 -31.97 8.78
C GLU A 42 -1.99 -33.11 9.80
N GLN A 43 -1.39 -34.25 9.44
CA GLN A 43 -1.22 -35.40 10.33
C GLN A 43 -0.41 -35.07 11.58
N ARG A 44 0.57 -34.17 11.46
CA ARG A 44 1.38 -33.70 12.59
C ARG A 44 0.79 -32.48 13.31
N MET A 45 -0.42 -32.05 12.93
CA MET A 45 -1.14 -30.92 13.51
C MET A 45 -0.36 -29.60 13.46
N TYR A 46 0.43 -29.39 12.40
CA TYR A 46 1.12 -28.12 12.17
C TYR A 46 0.14 -27.06 11.69
N LYS A 47 0.32 -25.83 12.18
CA LYS A 47 -0.56 -24.69 11.83
C LYS A 47 -0.15 -23.95 10.57
N SER A 48 1.13 -24.03 10.20
CA SER A 48 1.68 -23.29 9.06
C SER A 48 2.79 -24.05 8.35
N VAL A 49 2.88 -23.88 7.04
CA VAL A 49 3.95 -24.40 6.19
C VAL A 49 4.40 -23.35 5.17
N ALA A 50 5.70 -23.33 4.87
CA ALA A 50 6.27 -22.49 3.83
C ALA A 50 7.00 -23.34 2.79
N PHE A 51 6.73 -23.08 1.51
CA PHE A 51 7.33 -23.76 0.37
C PHE A 51 8.20 -22.78 -0.44
N PRO A 52 9.33 -23.22 -1.00
CA PRO A 52 9.94 -22.52 -2.13
C PRO A 52 9.12 -22.75 -3.42
N ALA A 53 9.48 -22.09 -4.52
CA ALA A 53 9.04 -22.51 -5.85
C ALA A 53 9.76 -23.83 -6.22
N ILE A 54 9.13 -24.96 -5.89
CA ILE A 54 9.78 -26.28 -5.96
C ILE A 54 10.14 -26.61 -7.41
N GLY A 55 11.41 -26.91 -7.66
CA GLY A 55 11.90 -27.37 -8.95
C GLY A 55 12.26 -26.29 -9.97
N THR A 56 12.07 -25.00 -9.65
CA THR A 56 12.47 -23.89 -10.55
C THR A 56 13.96 -23.53 -10.49
N GLY A 57 14.72 -24.17 -9.59
CA GLY A 57 16.18 -24.06 -9.52
C GLY A 57 16.88 -25.05 -10.46
N GLN A 58 17.79 -25.85 -9.93
CA GLN A 58 18.62 -26.80 -10.71
C GLN A 58 17.80 -27.82 -11.52
N ALA A 59 16.57 -28.14 -11.10
CA ALA A 59 15.70 -29.05 -11.83
C ALA A 59 15.09 -28.44 -13.11
N GLY A 60 15.26 -27.13 -13.34
CA GLY A 60 14.93 -26.46 -14.59
C GLY A 60 13.44 -26.43 -14.95
N GLN A 61 12.55 -26.63 -13.97
CA GLN A 61 11.11 -26.62 -14.24
C GLN A 61 10.61 -25.19 -14.52
N SER A 62 9.67 -25.08 -15.47
CA SER A 62 9.04 -23.80 -15.81
C SER A 62 8.32 -23.20 -14.60
N PRO A 63 8.59 -21.93 -14.22
CA PRO A 63 7.90 -21.26 -13.12
C PRO A 63 6.39 -21.26 -13.24
N ALA A 64 5.84 -21.02 -14.43
CA ALA A 64 4.40 -21.07 -14.70
C ALA A 64 3.81 -22.46 -14.43
N LYS A 65 4.48 -23.52 -14.92
CA LYS A 65 4.05 -24.90 -14.68
C LYS A 65 4.09 -25.24 -13.18
N VAL A 66 5.18 -24.87 -12.50
CA VAL A 66 5.33 -25.09 -11.06
C VAL A 66 4.25 -24.34 -10.28
N ALA A 67 3.96 -23.09 -10.63
CA ALA A 67 2.91 -22.31 -10.00
C ALA A 67 1.55 -23.00 -10.10
N ASP A 68 1.17 -23.45 -11.29
CA ASP A 68 -0.09 -24.15 -11.51
C ASP A 68 -0.14 -25.46 -10.71
N GLU A 69 0.92 -26.28 -10.73
CA GLU A 69 0.95 -27.54 -10.00
C GLU A 69 0.91 -27.37 -8.48
N MET A 70 1.65 -26.39 -7.94
CA MET A 70 1.64 -26.09 -6.51
C MET A 70 0.27 -25.60 -6.04
N LEU A 71 -0.35 -24.68 -6.80
CA LEU A 71 -1.65 -24.12 -6.45
C LEU A 71 -2.77 -25.15 -6.62
N ASP A 72 -2.71 -26.03 -7.63
CA ASP A 72 -3.65 -27.14 -7.76
C ASP A 72 -3.59 -28.10 -6.59
N ALA A 73 -2.39 -28.46 -6.11
CA ALA A 73 -2.23 -29.29 -4.92
C ALA A 73 -2.86 -28.64 -3.68
N ILE A 74 -2.66 -27.33 -3.51
CA ILE A 74 -3.22 -26.56 -2.39
C ILE A 74 -4.76 -26.52 -2.47
N VAL A 75 -5.31 -26.28 -3.66
CA VAL A 75 -6.76 -26.26 -3.88
C VAL A 75 -7.37 -27.64 -3.61
N GLU A 76 -6.77 -28.71 -4.10
CA GLU A 76 -7.23 -30.09 -3.86
C GLU A 76 -7.15 -30.45 -2.37
N PHE A 77 -6.07 -30.07 -1.69
CA PHE A 77 -5.93 -30.27 -0.25
C PHE A 77 -7.01 -29.51 0.53
N ALA A 78 -7.22 -28.23 0.23
CA ALA A 78 -8.20 -27.39 0.90
C ALA A 78 -9.66 -27.86 0.71
N ARG A 79 -9.95 -28.58 -0.39
CA ARG A 79 -11.27 -29.19 -0.64
C ARG A 79 -11.54 -30.43 0.19
N GLN A 80 -10.53 -31.02 0.84
CA GLN A 80 -10.71 -32.20 1.67
C GLN A 80 -11.43 -31.82 2.98
N LYS A 81 -12.52 -32.52 3.31
CA LYS A 81 -13.29 -32.30 4.54
C LYS A 81 -12.48 -32.56 5.83
N SER A 82 -11.33 -33.22 5.72
CA SER A 82 -10.49 -33.65 6.84
C SER A 82 -9.40 -32.64 7.24
N VAL A 83 -9.26 -31.51 6.56
CA VAL A 83 -8.28 -30.47 6.94
C VAL A 83 -8.79 -29.69 8.15
N GLN A 84 -8.07 -29.75 9.26
CA GLN A 84 -8.45 -29.15 10.54
C GLN A 84 -7.34 -28.27 11.14
N HIS A 85 -6.08 -28.64 10.95
CA HIS A 85 -4.96 -28.05 11.69
C HIS A 85 -4.14 -27.07 10.87
N LEU A 86 -3.87 -27.37 9.60
CA LEU A 86 -3.05 -26.54 8.73
C LEU A 86 -3.84 -25.33 8.23
N GLN A 87 -3.50 -24.14 8.74
CA GLN A 87 -4.25 -22.90 8.50
C GLN A 87 -3.55 -21.94 7.54
N THR A 88 -2.21 -21.99 7.46
CA THR A 88 -1.43 -21.03 6.68
C THR A 88 -0.43 -21.74 5.77
N ILE A 89 -0.56 -21.48 4.47
CA ILE A 89 0.38 -21.96 3.44
C ILE A 89 1.01 -20.75 2.79
N LYS A 90 2.35 -20.67 2.77
CA LYS A 90 3.09 -19.59 2.13
C LYS A 90 4.02 -20.14 1.06
N ILE A 91 4.00 -19.56 -0.14
CA ILE A 91 5.01 -19.82 -1.16
C ILE A 91 6.00 -18.65 -1.14
N VAL A 92 7.27 -18.94 -0.87
CA VAL A 92 8.36 -17.97 -0.77
C VAL A 92 9.16 -18.01 -2.06
N ILE A 93 9.01 -16.97 -2.87
CA ILE A 93 9.65 -16.86 -4.18
C ILE A 93 10.95 -16.08 -4.04
N PHE A 94 12.07 -16.70 -4.41
CA PHE A 94 13.39 -16.08 -4.34
C PHE A 94 13.68 -15.17 -5.55
N GLN A 95 13.37 -15.62 -6.77
CA GLN A 95 13.60 -14.83 -7.98
C GLN A 95 12.33 -14.07 -8.38
N THR A 96 12.43 -12.74 -8.50
CA THR A 96 11.29 -11.85 -8.72
C THR A 96 10.58 -12.05 -10.05
N ASN A 97 11.28 -12.55 -11.08
CA ASN A 97 10.70 -12.88 -12.38
C ASN A 97 9.61 -13.97 -12.26
N MET A 98 9.73 -14.90 -11.32
CA MET A 98 8.72 -15.95 -11.10
C MET A 98 7.45 -15.42 -10.40
N LEU A 99 7.49 -14.22 -9.81
CA LEU A 99 6.36 -13.71 -9.03
C LEU A 99 5.11 -13.51 -9.90
N MET A 100 5.29 -13.10 -11.16
CA MET A 100 4.18 -12.91 -12.09
C MET A 100 3.53 -14.25 -12.46
N ASP A 101 4.31 -15.30 -12.69
CA ASP A 101 3.80 -16.65 -12.99
C ASP A 101 2.88 -17.17 -11.87
N PHE A 102 3.30 -17.03 -10.61
CA PHE A 102 2.50 -17.41 -9.44
C PHE A 102 1.27 -16.51 -9.26
N TYR A 103 1.40 -15.20 -9.51
CA TYR A 103 0.29 -14.27 -9.44
C TYR A 103 -0.79 -14.55 -10.49
N GLU A 104 -0.39 -14.77 -11.75
CA GLU A 104 -1.32 -15.12 -12.83
C GLU A 104 -2.02 -16.45 -12.56
N SER A 105 -1.27 -17.44 -12.06
CA SER A 105 -1.81 -18.74 -11.67
C SER A 105 -2.86 -18.60 -10.56
N MET A 106 -2.65 -17.72 -9.57
CA MET A 106 -3.67 -17.41 -8.55
C MET A 106 -4.90 -16.72 -9.16
N LYS A 107 -4.70 -15.73 -10.03
CA LYS A 107 -5.79 -14.96 -10.65
C LYS A 107 -6.69 -15.83 -11.54
N LYS A 108 -6.10 -16.75 -12.33
CA LYS A 108 -6.84 -17.72 -13.15
C LYS A 108 -7.86 -18.52 -12.35
N ARG A 109 -7.55 -18.82 -11.08
CA ARG A 109 -8.39 -19.62 -10.17
C ARG A 109 -9.43 -18.76 -9.43
N GLU A 110 -9.26 -17.44 -9.39
CA GLU A 110 -10.27 -16.50 -8.90
C GLU A 110 -11.40 -16.33 -9.93
N ASP A 111 -11.06 -16.25 -11.22
CA ASP A 111 -12.00 -16.01 -12.31
C ASP A 111 -12.81 -17.26 -12.73
N SER A 112 -12.36 -18.48 -12.37
CA SER A 112 -12.99 -19.74 -12.80
C SER A 112 -14.19 -20.22 -11.96
N ASP A 113 -14.49 -19.58 -10.81
CA ASP A 113 -15.47 -20.08 -9.84
C ASP A 113 -16.90 -19.49 -9.99
N SER A 114 -17.26 -18.91 -11.14
CA SER A 114 -18.60 -18.34 -11.35
C SER A 114 -19.69 -19.36 -11.75
N SER A 115 -19.38 -20.65 -11.90
CA SER A 115 -20.40 -21.67 -12.21
C SER A 115 -20.04 -23.04 -11.66
N THR A 116 -20.30 -23.26 -10.38
CA THR A 116 -21.04 -24.42 -9.83
C THR A 116 -20.75 -24.60 -8.34
N THR A 117 -21.82 -24.91 -7.60
CA THR A 117 -21.90 -25.36 -6.20
C THR A 117 -21.89 -24.30 -5.08
N GLU A 118 -23.11 -23.90 -4.73
CA GLU A 118 -23.55 -23.08 -3.60
C GLU A 118 -23.25 -23.69 -2.20
N SER A 119 -21.98 -23.96 -1.86
CA SER A 119 -21.66 -24.46 -0.51
C SER A 119 -20.43 -23.85 0.16
N TRP A 120 -19.60 -23.11 -0.58
CA TRP A 120 -18.37 -22.52 0.01
C TRP A 120 -18.67 -21.20 0.74
N LEU A 121 -19.50 -20.35 0.15
CA LEU A 121 -19.82 -19.02 0.66
C LEU A 121 -20.61 -19.01 1.98
N SER A 122 -21.06 -20.17 2.48
CA SER A 122 -21.68 -20.33 3.81
C SER A 122 -20.69 -20.75 4.90
N MET A 123 -19.71 -21.62 4.61
CA MET A 123 -18.70 -22.03 5.60
C MET A 123 -17.68 -20.92 5.93
N PHE A 124 -17.36 -20.05 4.96
CA PHE A 124 -16.49 -18.90 5.20
C PHE A 124 -17.23 -17.71 5.82
N LYS A 125 -18.57 -17.71 5.81
CA LYS A 125 -19.38 -16.67 6.48
C LYS A 125 -19.67 -16.96 7.94
N SER A 126 -19.68 -18.23 8.38
CA SER A 126 -19.98 -18.57 9.79
C SER A 126 -18.82 -18.31 10.75
N PHE A 127 -17.58 -18.23 10.26
CA PHE A 127 -16.40 -17.92 11.10
C PHE A 127 -16.09 -16.41 11.20
N PHE A 128 -16.84 -15.56 10.47
CA PHE A 128 -16.59 -14.11 10.36
C PHE A 128 -17.82 -13.24 10.64
N TRP A 129 -18.75 -13.66 11.50
CA TRP A 129 -19.81 -12.75 11.96
C TRP A 129 -20.22 -12.90 13.43
N GLY A 130 -19.37 -12.33 14.29
CA GLY A 130 -19.81 -11.62 15.49
C GLY A 130 -19.73 -10.11 15.25
N LYS A 131 -20.87 -9.52 14.84
CA LYS A 131 -21.20 -8.09 14.66
C LYS A 131 -20.52 -7.26 13.53
N LYS A 132 -21.41 -6.57 12.79
CA LYS A 132 -21.24 -5.72 11.59
C LYS A 132 -20.29 -4.54 11.78
N GLN A 133 -19.44 -4.27 10.78
CA GLN A 133 -19.52 -3.04 9.98
C GLN A 133 -18.88 -3.28 8.59
N SER A 134 -19.53 -2.77 7.55
CA SER A 134 -19.21 -3.01 6.13
C SER A 134 -17.82 -2.51 5.74
N SER A 135 -17.01 -3.34 5.07
CA SER A 135 -15.75 -2.93 4.45
C SER A 135 -15.76 -3.25 2.96
N GLU A 136 -15.62 -2.20 2.14
CA GLU A 136 -15.45 -2.22 0.70
C GLU A 136 -14.20 -2.99 0.25
N LYS A 137 -14.23 -3.42 -1.01
CA LYS A 137 -13.25 -4.28 -1.70
C LYS A 137 -11.83 -3.70 -1.67
N LYS A 138 -10.87 -4.54 -1.28
CA LYS A 138 -9.41 -4.27 -1.25
C LYS A 138 -8.86 -4.04 -2.65
N LYS A 139 -8.30 -2.86 -2.92
CA LYS A 139 -7.60 -2.53 -4.18
C LYS A 139 -6.13 -2.24 -3.87
N PHE A 140 -5.24 -3.16 -4.20
CA PHE A 140 -3.80 -2.90 -4.24
C PHE A 140 -3.50 -2.14 -5.53
N MET A 141 -2.99 -0.91 -5.46
CA MET A 141 -2.40 -0.25 -6.63
C MET A 141 -0.93 -0.63 -6.70
N ILE A 142 -0.63 -1.73 -7.41
CA ILE A 142 0.72 -2.05 -7.88
C ILE A 142 0.67 -1.91 -9.39
N LEU A 143 1.28 -0.85 -9.94
CA LEU A 143 1.47 -0.74 -11.38
C LEU A 143 2.77 -1.44 -11.78
N GLU A 144 2.67 -2.34 -12.75
CA GLU A 144 3.76 -3.04 -13.41
C GLU A 144 4.88 -2.07 -13.81
N LYS A 145 6.08 -2.26 -13.26
CA LYS A 145 7.26 -1.52 -13.71
C LYS A 145 7.88 -2.30 -14.87
N LYS A 146 7.81 -1.75 -16.08
CA LYS A 146 8.60 -2.14 -17.24
C LYS A 146 10.07 -2.06 -16.83
N VAL A 147 10.74 -3.20 -16.66
CA VAL A 147 12.16 -3.23 -16.29
C VAL A 147 12.96 -3.01 -17.58
N ASP A 148 13.65 -1.89 -17.67
CA ASP A 148 14.64 -1.66 -18.72
C ASP A 148 15.81 -2.61 -18.46
N LEU A 149 15.86 -3.71 -19.21
CA LEU A 149 16.90 -4.72 -19.09
C LEU A 149 18.24 -4.14 -19.59
N VAL A 150 19.26 -4.16 -18.74
CA VAL A 150 20.63 -3.80 -19.11
C VAL A 150 21.47 -5.07 -19.11
N THR A 151 22.06 -5.39 -20.27
CA THR A 151 22.95 -6.54 -20.43
C THR A 151 24.39 -6.07 -20.44
N PHE A 152 25.23 -6.64 -19.58
CA PHE A 152 26.67 -6.44 -19.58
C PHE A 152 27.34 -7.65 -20.22
N GLN A 153 28.25 -7.43 -21.17
CA GLN A 153 29.12 -8.46 -21.72
C GLN A 153 30.53 -8.23 -21.18
N ILE A 154 31.10 -9.25 -20.54
CA ILE A 154 32.42 -9.19 -19.90
C ILE A 154 33.34 -10.14 -20.65
N CYS A 155 34.49 -9.63 -21.08
CA CYS A 155 35.56 -10.41 -21.70
C CYS A 155 36.85 -10.18 -20.91
N GLY A 156 37.59 -11.26 -20.62
CA GLY A 156 38.81 -11.21 -19.83
C GLY A 156 39.77 -12.32 -20.24
N GLU A 157 41.03 -12.17 -19.85
CA GLU A 157 42.13 -13.08 -20.19
C GLU A 157 41.99 -14.48 -19.55
N SER A 158 41.18 -14.60 -18.50
CA SER A 158 40.85 -15.85 -17.81
C SER A 158 39.42 -15.81 -17.26
N GLN A 159 38.84 -16.98 -16.95
CA GLN A 159 37.53 -17.06 -16.30
C GLN A 159 37.54 -16.39 -14.91
N GLU A 160 38.64 -16.51 -14.17
CA GLU A 160 38.80 -15.88 -12.85
C GLU A 160 38.72 -14.35 -12.94
N ASN A 161 39.29 -13.74 -13.98
CA ASN A 161 39.20 -12.31 -14.22
C ASN A 161 37.77 -11.88 -14.59
N VAL A 162 37.05 -12.72 -15.36
CA VAL A 162 35.64 -12.49 -15.70
C VAL A 162 34.76 -12.56 -14.45
N ASP A 163 34.91 -13.60 -13.63
CA ASP A 163 34.12 -13.81 -12.40
C ASP A 163 34.41 -12.72 -11.35
N ALA A 164 35.67 -12.30 -11.23
CA ALA A 164 36.07 -11.20 -10.36
C ALA A 164 35.42 -9.87 -10.82
N THR A 165 35.40 -9.61 -12.12
CA THR A 165 34.77 -8.41 -12.70
C THR A 165 33.25 -8.43 -12.54
N GLU A 166 32.60 -9.57 -12.79
CA GLU A 166 31.17 -9.74 -12.57
C GLU A 166 30.81 -9.50 -11.10
N SER A 167 31.59 -10.08 -10.18
CA SER A 167 31.41 -9.90 -8.74
C SER A 167 31.61 -8.44 -8.32
N TRP A 168 32.61 -7.76 -8.89
CA TRP A 168 32.86 -6.34 -8.63
C TRP A 168 31.70 -5.46 -9.10
N ILE A 169 31.17 -5.68 -10.31
CA ILE A 169 30.00 -4.96 -10.84
C ILE A 169 28.77 -5.20 -9.96
N LYS A 170 28.49 -6.47 -9.61
CA LYS A 170 27.38 -6.81 -8.70
C LYS A 170 27.53 -6.09 -7.36
N ASN A 171 28.73 -6.09 -6.79
CA ASN A 171 29.02 -5.42 -5.51
C ASN A 171 28.81 -3.91 -5.60
N LEU A 172 29.25 -3.26 -6.68
CA LEU A 172 28.99 -1.84 -6.92
C LEU A 172 27.50 -1.53 -7.02
N ILE A 173 26.75 -2.29 -7.81
CA ILE A 173 25.29 -2.11 -7.95
C ILE A 173 24.61 -2.28 -6.59
N SER A 174 24.97 -3.32 -5.83
CA SER A 174 24.40 -3.55 -4.50
C SER A 174 24.75 -2.46 -3.49
N LYS A 175 25.96 -1.89 -3.56
CA LYS A 175 26.39 -0.79 -2.68
C LYS A 175 25.68 0.52 -2.97
N GLU A 176 25.38 0.80 -4.24
CA GLU A 176 24.71 2.03 -4.65
C GLU A 176 23.19 1.97 -4.46
N GLN A 177 22.60 0.76 -4.38
CA GLN A 177 21.18 0.60 -4.06
C GLN A 177 20.89 0.90 -2.60
N PHE A 178 19.86 1.71 -2.37
CA PHE A 178 19.42 2.12 -1.04
C PHE A 178 17.91 1.99 -0.91
N GLU A 179 17.47 1.65 0.30
CA GLU A 179 16.06 1.60 0.68
C GLU A 179 15.82 2.60 1.82
N SER A 180 14.83 3.48 1.66
CA SER A 180 14.31 4.33 2.73
C SER A 180 12.86 3.93 3.03
N THR A 181 12.48 4.00 4.30
CA THR A 181 11.11 3.74 4.75
C THR A 181 10.58 4.95 5.51
N ILE A 182 9.42 5.45 5.09
CA ILE A 182 8.67 6.51 5.77
C ILE A 182 7.43 5.86 6.41
N SER A 183 7.21 6.13 7.69
CA SER A 183 6.06 5.62 8.45
C SER A 183 5.27 6.79 9.03
N ASP A 184 3.99 6.90 8.70
CA ASP A 184 3.09 7.97 9.14
C ASP A 184 1.63 7.51 8.98
N GLU A 185 0.76 7.84 9.94
CA GLU A 185 -0.67 7.47 9.92
C GLU A 185 -1.42 8.09 8.74
N THR A 186 -1.04 9.30 8.30
CA THR A 186 -1.65 10.00 7.16
C THR A 186 -1.47 9.22 5.85
N ILE A 187 -0.47 8.33 5.76
CA ILE A 187 -0.27 7.48 4.57
C ILE A 187 -1.49 6.55 4.33
N GLY A 188 -2.18 6.14 5.41
CA GLY A 188 -3.35 5.28 5.33
C GLY A 188 -4.54 5.95 4.62
N SER A 189 -4.72 7.25 4.83
CA SER A 189 -5.85 8.04 4.31
C SER A 189 -5.59 8.73 2.97
N LEU A 190 -4.39 8.58 2.37
CA LEU A 190 -4.06 9.30 1.13
C LEU A 190 -5.05 9.04 0.00
N ASP A 191 -5.56 10.11 -0.61
CA ASP A 191 -6.46 10.03 -1.76
C ASP A 191 -5.71 9.80 -3.09
N GLU A 192 -6.45 9.61 -4.20
CA GLU A 192 -5.87 9.34 -5.52
C GLU A 192 -5.02 10.50 -6.05
N THR A 193 -5.38 11.76 -5.74
CA THR A 193 -4.64 12.95 -6.18
C THR A 193 -3.32 13.10 -5.41
N GLN A 194 -3.34 12.84 -4.11
CA GLN A 194 -2.16 12.84 -3.27
C GLN A 194 -1.19 11.72 -3.67
N ILE A 195 -1.72 10.52 -3.96
CA ILE A 195 -0.91 9.41 -4.52
C ILE A 195 -0.31 9.80 -5.87
N ALA A 196 -1.08 10.45 -6.76
CA ALA A 196 -0.58 10.90 -8.05
C ALA A 196 0.60 11.87 -7.91
N ILE A 197 0.52 12.83 -6.97
CA ILE A 197 1.63 13.75 -6.67
C ILE A 197 2.90 12.98 -6.27
N LEU A 198 2.77 11.97 -5.41
CA LEU A 198 3.91 11.14 -4.99
C LEU A 198 4.46 10.27 -6.13
N LEU A 199 3.59 9.79 -7.02
CA LEU A 199 4.00 9.03 -8.21
C LEU A 199 4.72 9.90 -9.25
N ASP A 200 4.39 11.19 -9.34
CA ASP A 200 5.09 12.15 -10.19
C ASP A 200 6.54 12.35 -9.73
N LEU A 201 6.78 12.41 -8.41
CA LEU A 201 8.13 12.44 -7.83
C LEU A 201 8.93 11.19 -8.20
N GLN A 202 8.29 10.02 -8.13
CA GLN A 202 8.91 8.76 -8.53
C GLN A 202 9.40 8.80 -9.99
N ARG A 203 8.57 9.30 -10.93
CA ARG A 203 8.93 9.40 -12.35
C ARG A 203 10.08 10.37 -12.59
N GLY A 204 10.05 11.54 -11.95
CA GLY A 204 11.06 12.59 -12.14
C GLY A 204 12.46 12.19 -11.64
N LYS A 205 12.54 11.36 -10.60
CA LYS A 205 13.80 11.02 -9.90
C LYS A 205 14.24 9.56 -10.07
N LYS A 206 13.59 8.81 -10.96
CA LYS A 206 13.91 7.40 -11.30
C LYS A 206 13.97 6.44 -10.10
N VAL A 207 13.28 6.75 -9.01
CA VAL A 207 13.15 5.84 -7.86
C VAL A 207 11.97 4.87 -8.05
N THR A 208 11.79 3.96 -7.11
CA THR A 208 10.62 3.09 -7.00
C THR A 208 9.98 3.29 -5.63
N MET A 209 8.67 3.53 -5.59
CA MET A 209 7.92 3.68 -4.36
C MET A 209 6.90 2.54 -4.23
N LYS A 210 6.82 1.97 -3.02
CA LYS A 210 5.80 0.97 -2.66
C LYS A 210 5.02 1.47 -1.45
N PHE A 211 3.70 1.42 -1.54
CA PHE A 211 2.78 1.92 -0.52
C PHE A 211 2.18 0.73 0.26
N PHE A 212 2.34 0.75 1.56
CA PHE A 212 1.85 -0.26 2.50
C PHE A 212 0.83 0.37 3.44
N LYS A 213 -0.35 0.67 2.90
CA LYS A 213 -1.44 1.34 3.63
C LYS A 213 -2.05 0.53 4.78
N THR A 214 -1.89 -0.79 4.75
CA THR A 214 -2.50 -1.71 5.73
C THR A 214 -1.62 -2.00 6.93
N LEU A 215 -0.38 -1.48 6.96
CA LEU A 215 0.48 -1.58 8.13
C LEU A 215 0.04 -0.57 9.19
N SER A 216 0.46 -0.79 10.44
CA SER A 216 0.26 0.15 11.55
C SER A 216 1.62 0.41 12.22
N PRO A 217 2.22 1.60 12.04
CA PRO A 217 1.76 2.68 11.15
C PRO A 217 1.89 2.29 9.65
N PRO A 218 1.07 2.86 8.76
CA PRO A 218 1.21 2.70 7.32
C PRO A 218 2.58 3.19 6.82
N GLN A 219 3.09 2.60 5.73
CA GLN A 219 4.46 2.86 5.27
C GLN A 219 4.58 3.15 3.78
N ILE A 220 5.58 3.94 3.41
CA ILE A 220 6.08 4.08 2.04
C ILE A 220 7.53 3.63 2.01
N LYS A 221 7.85 2.67 1.14
CA LYS A 221 9.24 2.24 0.89
C LYS A 221 9.73 2.78 -0.44
N ILE A 222 10.91 3.40 -0.42
CA ILE A 222 11.53 4.06 -1.55
C ILE A 222 12.84 3.32 -1.88
N PHE A 223 12.99 2.89 -3.13
CA PHE A 223 14.13 2.13 -3.62
C PHE A 223 14.79 2.84 -4.80
N GLY A 224 16.11 2.81 -4.87
CA GLY A 224 16.88 3.44 -5.96
C GLY A 224 18.32 3.66 -5.58
N ILE A 225 19.01 4.56 -6.28
CA ILE A 225 20.37 4.98 -5.89
C ILE A 225 20.33 5.87 -4.64
N SER A 226 21.33 5.77 -3.77
CA SER A 226 21.29 6.43 -2.44
C SER A 226 21.01 7.93 -2.49
N LYS A 227 21.62 8.65 -3.43
CA LYS A 227 21.42 10.11 -3.60
C LYS A 227 19.97 10.46 -3.91
N ASP A 228 19.36 9.77 -4.87
CA ASP A 228 17.99 10.05 -5.31
C ASP A 228 16.98 9.59 -4.25
N VAL A 229 17.23 8.44 -3.61
CA VAL A 229 16.37 7.95 -2.52
C VAL A 229 16.37 8.92 -1.35
N CYS A 230 17.52 9.47 -0.97
CA CYS A 230 17.60 10.46 0.12
C CYS A 230 16.80 11.74 -0.21
N LEU A 231 16.99 12.31 -1.40
CA LEU A 231 16.27 13.50 -1.84
C LEU A 231 14.75 13.27 -1.90
N VAL A 232 14.33 12.16 -2.53
CA VAL A 232 12.89 11.84 -2.62
C VAL A 232 12.32 11.55 -1.23
N SER A 233 13.07 10.91 -0.33
CA SER A 233 12.60 10.64 1.03
C SER A 233 12.25 11.93 1.77
N LEU A 234 13.08 12.98 1.63
CA LEU A 234 12.81 14.29 2.21
C LEU A 234 11.59 14.97 1.58
N GLU A 235 11.50 14.97 0.24
CA GLU A 235 10.35 15.58 -0.47
C GLU A 235 9.03 14.87 -0.14
N VAL A 236 9.04 13.53 -0.02
CA VAL A 236 7.85 12.76 0.35
C VAL A 236 7.44 13.04 1.80
N GLN A 237 8.40 13.14 2.74
CA GLN A 237 8.09 13.53 4.12
C GLN A 237 7.45 14.93 4.19
N GLU A 238 8.00 15.89 3.46
CA GLU A 238 7.44 17.25 3.39
C GLU A 238 6.01 17.23 2.83
N LYS A 239 5.76 16.47 1.76
CA LYS A 239 4.42 16.33 1.18
C LYS A 239 3.42 15.69 2.14
N ILE A 240 3.81 14.65 2.86
CA ILE A 240 2.95 14.02 3.88
C ILE A 240 2.58 15.03 4.97
N GLN A 241 3.54 15.81 5.47
CA GLN A 241 3.26 16.85 6.46
C GLN A 241 2.34 17.95 5.92
N GLN A 242 2.51 18.33 4.65
CA GLN A 242 1.60 19.27 3.97
C GLN A 242 0.17 18.73 3.87
N PHE A 243 0.00 17.46 3.50
CA PHE A 243 -1.31 16.82 3.42
C PHE A 243 -1.99 16.78 4.79
N LYS A 244 -1.26 16.35 5.83
CA LYS A 244 -1.74 16.32 7.21
C LYS A 244 -2.19 17.70 7.69
N SER A 245 -1.36 18.72 7.50
CA SER A 245 -1.67 20.08 7.92
C SER A 245 -2.90 20.64 7.20
N THR A 246 -3.03 20.35 5.91
CA THR A 246 -4.17 20.78 5.09
C THR A 246 -5.47 20.11 5.57
N GLU A 247 -5.44 18.81 5.85
CA GLU A 247 -6.61 18.06 6.35
C GLU A 247 -7.05 18.56 7.74
N GLU A 248 -6.09 18.83 8.64
CA GLU A 248 -6.37 19.42 9.94
C GLU A 248 -7.00 20.81 9.82
N GLU A 249 -6.50 21.64 8.90
CA GLU A 249 -7.03 22.97 8.66
C GLU A 249 -8.46 22.92 8.08
N GLN A 250 -8.71 22.02 7.12
CA GLN A 250 -10.05 21.77 6.58
C GLN A 250 -11.01 21.27 7.64
N SER A 251 -10.57 20.35 8.51
CA SER A 251 -11.39 19.81 9.60
C SER A 251 -11.75 20.89 10.62
N LYS A 252 -10.79 21.76 10.99
CA LYS A 252 -11.05 22.92 11.87
C LYS A 252 -12.02 23.90 11.21
N ALA A 253 -11.85 24.17 9.92
CA ALA A 253 -12.73 25.06 9.17
C ALA A 253 -14.17 24.52 9.12
N GLU A 254 -14.35 23.22 8.93
CA GLU A 254 -15.66 22.55 8.95
C GLU A 254 -16.37 22.73 10.30
N LEU A 255 -15.68 22.41 11.40
CA LEU A 255 -16.25 22.51 12.75
C LEU A 255 -16.64 23.95 13.07
N LEU A 256 -15.79 24.91 12.73
CA LEU A 256 -16.06 26.32 12.99
C LEU A 256 -17.21 26.85 12.12
N TYR A 257 -17.31 26.40 10.87
CA TYR A 257 -18.42 26.75 9.97
C TYR A 257 -19.79 26.27 10.50
N ASN A 258 -19.81 25.20 11.29
CA ASN A 258 -21.03 24.72 11.97
C ASN A 258 -21.44 25.59 13.16
N LEU A 259 -20.52 26.37 13.73
CA LEU A 259 -20.79 27.27 14.86
C LEU A 259 -21.07 28.70 14.42
N VAL A 260 -20.36 29.20 13.41
CA VAL A 260 -20.42 30.60 12.98
C VAL A 260 -20.31 30.70 11.46
N GLU A 261 -21.21 31.48 10.87
CA GLU A 261 -21.20 31.82 9.44
C GLU A 261 -20.98 33.30 9.21
N TRP A 262 -19.97 33.59 8.39
CA TRP A 262 -19.73 34.87 7.78
C TRP A 262 -20.39 34.92 6.42
N ARG A 263 -21.03 36.05 6.11
CA ARG A 263 -21.78 36.27 4.88
C ARG A 263 -21.51 37.65 4.29
N TYR A 264 -21.62 37.77 2.99
CA TYR A 264 -21.51 39.03 2.25
C TYR A 264 -22.73 39.25 1.34
N PRO A 265 -23.00 40.50 0.91
CA PRO A 265 -24.15 40.80 0.06
C PRO A 265 -24.05 40.14 -1.32
N GLY A 266 -25.10 39.42 -1.69
CA GLY A 266 -25.32 38.76 -2.98
C GLY A 266 -26.05 39.63 -3.99
N SER A 267 -26.62 39.00 -5.02
CA SER A 267 -27.59 39.65 -5.91
C SER A 267 -28.99 39.64 -5.27
N ASN A 268 -29.78 40.68 -5.50
CA ASN A 268 -31.18 40.80 -5.06
C ASN A 268 -31.37 40.69 -3.53
N ASP A 269 -30.62 41.46 -2.74
CA ASP A 269 -30.71 41.50 -1.25
C ASP A 269 -30.49 40.15 -0.53
N SER A 270 -30.03 39.12 -1.24
CA SER A 270 -29.61 37.86 -0.63
C SER A 270 -28.24 37.98 0.02
N PHE A 271 -27.95 37.12 0.99
CA PHE A 271 -26.61 36.96 1.57
C PHE A 271 -25.97 35.67 1.05
N VAL A 272 -24.69 35.74 0.71
CA VAL A 272 -23.88 34.61 0.27
C VAL A 272 -22.86 34.29 1.35
N THR A 273 -22.70 33.01 1.69
CA THR A 273 -21.72 32.56 2.66
C THR A 273 -20.31 32.57 2.07
N PHE A 274 -19.30 32.79 2.91
CA PHE A 274 -17.92 32.52 2.53
C PHE A 274 -17.67 31.02 2.46
N ASP A 275 -16.65 30.61 1.70
CA ASP A 275 -16.15 29.24 1.81
C ASP A 275 -15.62 28.97 3.23
N LYS A 276 -15.59 27.70 3.62
CA LYS A 276 -15.31 27.29 5.00
C LYS A 276 -13.94 27.80 5.49
N LEU A 277 -12.93 27.82 4.61
CA LEU A 277 -11.58 28.26 4.97
C LEU A 277 -11.54 29.78 5.19
N THR A 278 -12.08 30.57 4.27
CA THR A 278 -12.16 32.03 4.43
C THR A 278 -13.02 32.41 5.64
N ASN A 279 -14.11 31.68 5.89
CA ASN A 279 -14.94 31.82 7.09
C ASN A 279 -14.13 31.61 8.38
N MET A 280 -13.34 30.53 8.42
CA MET A 280 -12.48 30.22 9.56
C MET A 280 -11.43 31.32 9.79
N GLN A 281 -10.81 31.81 8.72
CA GLN A 281 -9.82 32.88 8.80
C GLN A 281 -10.40 34.19 9.34
N LEU A 282 -11.59 34.59 8.86
CA LEU A 282 -12.33 35.74 9.38
C LEU A 282 -12.64 35.61 10.86
N GLU A 283 -13.10 34.43 11.28
CA GLU A 283 -13.46 34.18 12.67
C GLU A 283 -12.24 34.16 13.59
N HIS A 284 -11.17 33.45 13.23
CA HIS A 284 -9.91 33.46 13.97
C HIS A 284 -9.33 34.87 14.09
N ALA A 285 -9.34 35.65 13.00
CA ALA A 285 -8.84 37.02 13.02
C ALA A 285 -9.67 37.92 13.96
N LYS A 286 -11.00 37.75 13.97
CA LYS A 286 -11.89 38.46 14.89
C LYS A 286 -11.64 38.07 16.34
N MET A 287 -11.51 36.78 16.64
CA MET A 287 -11.22 36.27 18.00
C MET A 287 -9.85 36.75 18.50
N ALA A 288 -8.85 36.81 17.61
CA ALA A 288 -7.52 37.33 17.89
C ALA A 288 -7.48 38.88 17.97
N LYS A 289 -8.62 39.57 17.86
CA LYS A 289 -8.74 41.03 17.88
C LYS A 289 -7.86 41.73 16.83
N LYS A 290 -7.62 41.09 15.68
CA LYS A 290 -6.96 41.75 14.55
C LYS A 290 -7.89 42.84 14.00
N PRO A 291 -7.38 44.02 13.63
CA PRO A 291 -8.22 45.10 13.12
C PRO A 291 -8.68 44.82 11.69
N TYR A 292 -7.81 44.24 10.86
CA TYR A 292 -8.07 44.03 9.44
C TYR A 292 -7.70 42.61 8.96
N LEU A 293 -8.40 42.13 7.94
CA LEU A 293 -8.07 40.93 7.19
C LEU A 293 -8.38 41.13 5.70
N ASP A 294 -7.47 40.73 4.82
CA ASP A 294 -7.71 40.75 3.38
C ASP A 294 -8.41 39.47 2.92
N VAL A 295 -9.49 39.61 2.15
CA VAL A 295 -10.28 38.49 1.61
C VAL A 295 -10.58 38.69 0.14
N LYS A 296 -10.91 37.60 -0.56
CA LYS A 296 -11.35 37.66 -1.96
C LYS A 296 -12.85 37.39 -2.07
N ILE A 297 -13.59 38.32 -2.67
CA ILE A 297 -15.03 38.18 -2.95
C ILE A 297 -15.23 38.37 -4.44
N LYS A 298 -15.82 37.37 -5.12
CA LYS A 298 -16.06 37.38 -6.58
C LYS A 298 -14.80 37.79 -7.38
N LYS A 299 -13.64 37.24 -7.00
CA LYS A 299 -12.29 37.49 -7.57
C LYS A 299 -11.71 38.90 -7.33
N LYS A 300 -12.37 39.78 -6.59
CA LYS A 300 -11.83 41.08 -6.15
C LYS A 300 -11.30 40.99 -4.73
N ASN A 301 -10.21 41.69 -4.45
CA ASN A 301 -9.66 41.79 -3.09
C ASN A 301 -10.43 42.85 -2.30
N TYR A 302 -10.72 42.55 -1.04
CA TYR A 302 -11.32 43.47 -0.09
C TYR A 302 -10.53 43.43 1.21
N LYS A 303 -10.34 44.60 1.81
CA LYS A 303 -9.84 44.73 3.17
C LYS A 303 -11.01 44.81 4.15
N VAL A 304 -11.15 43.82 5.01
CA VAL A 304 -12.22 43.71 6.00
C VAL A 304 -11.79 44.36 7.30
N ASP A 305 -12.54 45.35 7.78
CA ASP A 305 -12.50 45.82 9.15
C ASP A 305 -13.35 44.89 10.03
N LEU A 306 -12.69 44.17 10.95
CA LEU A 306 -13.32 43.14 11.78
C LEU A 306 -14.10 43.70 12.98
N ASN A 307 -13.91 44.98 13.30
CA ASN A 307 -14.66 45.68 14.34
C ASN A 307 -15.98 46.19 13.79
N THR A 308 -15.94 46.85 12.62
CA THR A 308 -17.15 47.41 12.00
C THR A 308 -17.86 46.42 11.08
N LEU A 309 -17.25 45.26 10.80
CA LEU A 309 -17.73 44.27 9.84
C LEU A 309 -17.92 44.84 8.42
N LYS A 310 -17.01 45.72 7.98
CA LYS A 310 -17.06 46.38 6.66
C LYS A 310 -15.90 45.93 5.80
N ALA A 311 -16.15 45.59 4.55
CA ALA A 311 -15.12 45.23 3.59
C ALA A 311 -15.00 46.30 2.51
N THR A 312 -13.78 46.79 2.26
CA THR A 312 -13.51 47.88 1.30
C THR A 312 -12.63 47.36 0.17
N ASP A 313 -13.02 47.57 -1.09
CA ASP A 313 -12.19 47.22 -2.25
C ASP A 313 -11.11 48.28 -2.54
N ASP A 314 -10.27 47.99 -3.53
CA ASP A 314 -9.19 48.87 -4.01
C ASP A 314 -9.69 50.20 -4.59
N GLN A 315 -10.99 50.29 -4.93
CA GLN A 315 -11.64 51.49 -5.44
C GLN A 315 -12.38 52.27 -4.33
N GLY A 316 -12.28 51.85 -3.08
CA GLY A 316 -12.93 52.49 -1.93
C GLY A 316 -14.42 52.13 -1.77
N LYS A 317 -14.96 51.21 -2.58
CA LYS A 317 -16.33 50.73 -2.42
C LYS A 317 -16.41 49.83 -1.21
N THR A 318 -17.35 50.16 -0.32
CA THR A 318 -17.55 49.42 0.94
C THR A 318 -18.80 48.55 0.88
N ILE A 319 -18.72 47.33 1.42
CA ILE A 319 -19.84 46.43 1.66
C ILE A 319 -19.89 46.03 3.14
N ASN A 320 -21.09 45.79 3.67
CA ASN A 320 -21.26 45.31 5.03
C ASN A 320 -21.29 43.78 5.04
N LEU A 321 -20.45 43.17 5.87
CA LEU A 321 -20.45 41.74 6.13
C LEU A 321 -21.38 41.42 7.31
N GLN A 322 -21.86 40.18 7.35
CA GLN A 322 -22.65 39.67 8.46
C GLN A 322 -21.92 38.50 9.10
N ARG A 323 -21.88 38.46 10.44
CA ARG A 323 -21.44 37.31 11.24
C ARG A 323 -22.64 36.78 12.01
N VAL A 324 -23.00 35.53 11.77
CA VAL A 324 -24.18 34.87 12.36
C VAL A 324 -23.71 33.66 13.16
N ALA A 325 -24.02 33.63 14.45
CA ALA A 325 -23.86 32.40 15.24
C ALA A 325 -24.97 31.42 14.86
N LYS A 326 -24.61 30.17 14.60
CA LYS A 326 -25.57 29.08 14.47
C LYS A 326 -25.81 28.55 15.88
N ASP A 327 -26.95 28.90 16.46
CA ASP A 327 -27.36 28.26 17.71
C ASP A 327 -27.48 26.75 17.47
N GLU A 328 -26.92 25.94 18.38
CA GLU A 328 -27.31 24.54 18.51
C GLU A 328 -28.81 24.54 18.83
N GLY A 329 -29.62 24.14 17.84
CA GLY A 329 -31.06 24.08 17.99
C GLY A 329 -31.44 23.24 19.22
N LYS A 330 -32.40 23.79 19.97
CA LYS A 330 -33.20 23.13 21.02
C LYS A 330 -33.66 21.73 20.65
#